data_AF-V7CY20-F1
#
_entry.id   AF-V7CY20-F1
#
_cell.length_a   1.000
_cell.length_b   1.000
_cell.length_c   1.000
_cell.angle_alpha   90.00
_cell.angle_beta   90.00
_cell.angle_gamma   90.00
#
_symmetry.space_group_name_H-M   'P 1'
#
loop_
_entity.id
_entity.type
_entity.pdbx_description
1 polymer ?
#
loop_
_entity_poly.entity_id
_entity_poly.type
_entity_poly.pdbx_seq_one_letter_code
_entity_poly.pdbx_strand_id
1 'polypeptide(L)'
;MKNVDHFSLYLMVADSLPPYGWSRDAYFKLSLLNQLDGDKSVVKETRQKFNGGYRSWGSFFVNLSVFHDSKQGYLVNDTCIIEARLCVSDLSTVEANNLNAVTPISYAMSGDQARRNSESTQKEDDKETETETSDESETHSWSPCGSSQTEGEVQSLDLTLKDLLDLGSLGKEEAAFVPLLEEACIWHPSLIRSQRKSSRWFKLWAFTSLGQVLHLLKTSKAKDMNEDACNRLHGLWEELVKHSGFQLSWLEPYVESALGMKAHLEKTEEVNKLKDSVVALEIKMKKLRGELEAAEAEFEVTRRALVEAKKGFIELDFNAVLGYAMF
;
A
#
# COMPACT_ATOMS: atom_id res chain seq x y z
N MET A 1 21.98 0.75 28.54
CA MET A 1 21.88 1.21 27.13
C MET A 1 22.43 0.10 26.26
N LYS A 2 21.71 -0.35 25.21
CA LYS A 2 22.25 -1.35 24.28
C LYS A 2 23.44 -0.72 23.55
N ASN A 3 24.59 -1.39 23.57
CA ASN A 3 25.80 -0.95 22.87
C ASN A 3 25.50 -0.97 21.36
N VAL A 4 25.39 0.21 20.74
CA VAL A 4 25.18 0.32 19.30
C VAL A 4 26.56 0.51 18.68
N ASP A 5 27.24 -0.59 18.43
CA ASP A 5 28.67 -0.57 18.03
C ASP A 5 28.88 -0.44 16.52
N HIS A 6 27.81 -0.21 15.74
CA HIS A 6 27.86 -0.24 14.28
C HIS A 6 27.18 0.97 13.64
N PHE A 7 27.80 1.50 12.60
CA PHE A 7 27.16 2.38 11.64
C PHE A 7 26.16 1.55 10.80
N SER A 8 24.91 1.96 10.80
CA SER A 8 23.80 1.23 10.17
C SER A 8 23.00 2.16 9.28
N LEU A 9 22.58 1.67 8.13
CA LEU A 9 21.71 2.40 7.22
C LEU A 9 20.34 1.73 7.16
N TYR A 10 19.31 2.55 7.12
CA TYR A 10 17.91 2.13 7.02
C TYR A 10 17.28 2.82 5.82
N LEU A 11 16.63 2.02 4.99
CA LEU A 11 15.68 2.49 4.01
C LEU A 11 14.28 2.41 4.62
N MET A 12 13.57 3.53 4.64
CA MET A 12 12.22 3.62 5.20
C MET A 12 11.25 4.14 4.16
N VAL A 13 10.04 3.62 4.23
CA VAL A 13 8.88 4.08 3.50
C VAL A 13 8.38 5.36 4.15
N ALA A 14 8.08 6.37 3.34
CA ALA A 14 7.56 7.65 3.83
C ALA A 14 6.22 7.49 4.58
N ASP A 15 6.02 8.32 5.60
CA ASP A 15 4.80 8.32 6.42
C ASP A 15 3.53 8.71 5.65
N SER A 16 3.68 9.24 4.42
CA SER A 16 2.57 9.55 3.52
C SER A 16 1.80 8.30 3.07
N LEU A 17 2.41 7.11 3.09
CA LEU A 17 1.71 5.89 2.73
C LEU A 17 0.81 5.39 3.87
N PRO A 18 -0.39 4.88 3.56
CA PRO A 18 -1.35 4.41 4.56
C PRO A 18 -0.92 3.08 5.20
N PRO A 19 -1.35 2.79 6.45
CA PRO A 19 -0.89 1.63 7.23
C PRO A 19 -1.28 0.26 6.65
N TYR A 20 -2.12 0.21 5.61
CA TYR A 20 -2.56 -1.02 4.94
C TYR A 20 -2.88 -0.74 3.46
N GLY A 21 -3.14 -1.79 2.66
CA GLY A 21 -3.68 -1.65 1.30
C GLY A 21 -2.66 -1.51 0.17
N TRP A 22 -1.36 -1.59 0.46
CA TRP A 22 -0.31 -1.54 -0.57
C TRP A 22 0.81 -2.53 -0.29
N SER A 23 1.47 -2.95 -1.36
CA SER A 23 2.68 -3.77 -1.33
C SER A 23 3.54 -3.38 -2.53
N ARG A 24 4.85 -3.21 -2.32
CA ARG A 24 5.81 -2.89 -3.37
C ARG A 24 7.07 -3.73 -3.22
N ASP A 25 7.45 -4.39 -4.30
CA ASP A 25 8.74 -5.04 -4.40
C ASP A 25 9.77 -4.00 -4.86
N ALA A 26 10.77 -3.75 -4.02
CA ALA A 26 11.87 -2.86 -4.33
C ALA A 26 13.17 -3.67 -4.32
N TYR A 27 13.96 -3.51 -5.37
CA TYR A 27 15.36 -3.87 -5.37
C TYR A 27 16.15 -2.60 -5.10
N PHE A 28 17.06 -2.66 -4.15
CA PHE A 28 17.86 -1.50 -3.82
C PHE A 28 19.26 -1.89 -3.39
N LYS A 29 20.17 -0.95 -3.63
CA LYS A 29 21.59 -1.00 -3.29
C LYS A 29 21.91 0.21 -2.43
N LEU A 30 22.30 -0.04 -1.18
CA LEU A 30 22.80 0.97 -0.26
C LEU A 30 24.32 0.81 -0.14
N SER A 31 25.05 1.90 -0.31
CA SER A 31 26.51 1.89 -0.28
C SER A 31 27.03 2.96 0.67
N LEU A 32 27.90 2.57 1.59
CA LEU A 32 28.75 3.50 2.34
C LEU A 32 30.06 3.64 1.57
N LEU A 33 30.27 4.81 0.97
CA LEU A 33 31.43 5.05 0.13
C LEU A 33 32.67 5.32 0.97
N ASN A 34 33.78 4.71 0.58
CA ASN A 34 35.08 5.03 1.11
C ASN A 34 35.71 6.14 0.26
N GLN A 35 36.05 7.25 0.90
CA GLN A 35 36.51 8.48 0.25
C GLN A 35 38.01 8.47 -0.09
N LEU A 36 38.77 7.52 0.47
CA LEU A 36 40.20 7.37 0.20
C LEU A 36 40.46 6.26 -0.83
N ASP A 37 39.62 5.23 -0.86
CA ASP A 37 39.81 4.02 -1.64
C ASP A 37 38.46 3.44 -2.06
N GLY A 38 38.04 3.70 -3.30
CA GLY A 38 36.71 3.31 -3.80
C GLY A 38 36.40 1.82 -3.69
N ASP A 39 37.42 0.96 -3.79
CA ASP A 39 37.28 -0.51 -3.72
C ASP A 39 36.93 -1.01 -2.31
N LYS A 40 37.15 -0.17 -1.28
CA LYS A 40 36.76 -0.45 0.11
C LYS A 40 35.36 0.03 0.47
N SER A 41 34.61 0.57 -0.50
CA SER A 41 33.21 0.96 -0.27
C SER A 41 32.38 -0.25 0.12
N VAL A 42 31.58 -0.13 1.17
CA VAL A 42 30.74 -1.23 1.64
C VAL A 42 29.39 -1.12 0.98
N VAL A 43 29.02 -2.15 0.23
CA VAL A 43 27.79 -2.21 -0.55
C VAL A 43 26.88 -3.30 0.01
N LYS A 44 25.59 -2.99 0.15
CA LYS A 44 24.55 -3.96 0.46
C LYS A 44 23.41 -3.84 -0.52
N GLU A 45 23.05 -4.97 -1.09
CA GLU A 45 22.04 -5.06 -2.13
C GLU A 45 21.04 -6.15 -1.78
N THR A 46 19.76 -5.83 -1.92
CA THR A 46 18.69 -6.78 -1.63
C THR A 46 17.42 -6.44 -2.42
N ARG A 47 16.55 -7.43 -2.55
CA ARG A 47 15.15 -7.25 -2.90
C ARG A 47 14.30 -7.38 -1.63
N GLN A 48 13.38 -6.45 -1.41
CA GLN A 48 12.42 -6.53 -0.32
C GLN A 48 11.03 -6.12 -0.75
N LYS A 49 10.03 -6.76 -0.12
CA LYS A 49 8.64 -6.38 -0.23
C LYS A 49 8.27 -5.44 0.92
N PHE A 50 8.05 -4.18 0.60
CA PHE A 50 7.55 -3.19 1.55
C PHE A 50 6.02 -3.17 1.53
N ASN A 51 5.42 -2.99 2.71
CA ASN A 51 3.97 -2.83 2.88
C ASN A 51 3.68 -2.09 4.19
N GLY A 52 2.40 -1.97 4.51
CA GLY A 52 1.93 -1.31 5.74
C GLY A 52 2.56 -1.80 7.04
N GLY A 53 2.85 -3.10 7.15
CA GLY A 53 3.49 -3.72 8.32
C GLY A 53 5.02 -3.82 8.24
N TYR A 54 5.59 -3.81 7.03
CA TYR A 54 7.03 -3.89 6.78
C TYR A 54 7.49 -2.64 6.03
N ARG A 55 7.67 -1.55 6.79
CA ARG A 55 7.96 -0.21 6.26
C ARG A 55 9.43 0.17 6.24
N SER A 56 10.28 -0.61 6.87
CA SER A 56 11.71 -0.32 6.93
C SER A 56 12.53 -1.57 6.73
N TRP A 57 13.70 -1.37 6.14
CA TRP A 57 14.75 -2.36 6.08
C TRP A 57 16.05 -1.67 6.43
N GLY A 58 16.89 -2.31 7.23
CA GLY A 58 18.21 -1.78 7.52
C GLY A 58 19.23 -2.85 7.78
N SER A 59 20.49 -2.42 7.77
CA SER A 59 21.61 -3.32 7.95
C SER A 59 22.84 -2.59 8.50
N PHE A 60 23.66 -3.33 9.25
CA PHE A 60 24.92 -2.86 9.82
C PHE A 60 26.01 -2.84 8.73
N PHE A 61 26.70 -1.73 8.50
CA PHE A 61 27.74 -1.62 7.46
C PHE A 61 29.14 -1.86 8.03
N VAL A 62 29.53 -1.05 9.02
CA VAL A 62 30.86 -1.10 9.63
C VAL A 62 30.76 -0.84 11.14
N ASN A 63 31.75 -1.30 11.90
CA ASN A 63 31.83 -0.95 13.31
C ASN A 63 32.14 0.54 13.48
N LEU A 64 31.64 1.18 14.54
CA LEU A 64 31.92 2.59 14.80
C LEU A 64 33.41 2.85 15.02
N SER A 65 34.16 1.91 15.60
CA SER A 65 35.62 2.01 15.73
C SER A 65 36.32 2.14 14.37
N VAL A 66 35.83 1.44 13.35
CA VAL A 66 36.33 1.51 11.98
C VAL A 66 35.80 2.76 11.26
N PHE A 67 34.54 3.12 11.50
CA PHE A 67 33.91 4.28 10.88
C PHE A 67 34.59 5.60 11.28
N HIS A 68 34.95 5.75 12.56
CA HIS A 68 35.58 6.95 13.10
C HIS A 68 37.10 6.99 12.93
N ASP A 69 37.75 5.88 12.56
CA ASP A 69 39.19 5.89 12.27
C ASP A 69 39.45 6.60 10.93
N SER A 70 40.09 7.76 11.01
CA SER A 70 40.43 8.60 9.85
C SER A 70 41.31 7.89 8.82
N LYS A 71 41.99 6.81 9.20
CA LYS A 71 42.80 5.98 8.30
C LYS A 71 41.95 5.04 7.44
N GLN A 72 40.71 4.76 7.85
CA GLN A 72 39.83 3.82 7.14
C GLN A 72 39.09 4.48 5.98
N GLY A 73 38.91 5.81 5.99
CA GLY A 73 38.39 6.57 4.86
C GLY A 73 36.87 6.62 4.71
N TYR A 74 36.09 6.08 5.66
CA TYR A 74 34.62 6.18 5.64
C TYR A 74 34.08 7.52 6.15
N LEU A 75 34.84 8.20 7.02
CA LEU A 75 34.54 9.52 7.55
C LEU A 75 35.75 10.44 7.29
N VAL A 76 35.57 11.45 6.45
CA VAL A 76 36.61 12.43 6.09
C VAL A 76 36.03 13.82 6.34
N ASN A 77 36.73 14.65 7.13
CA ASN A 77 36.25 15.97 7.54
C ASN A 77 34.81 15.93 8.13
N ASP A 78 34.58 15.00 9.05
CA ASP A 78 33.28 14.74 9.67
C ASP A 78 32.13 14.50 8.68
N THR A 79 32.46 14.13 7.45
CA THR A 79 31.50 13.89 6.37
C THR A 79 31.64 12.44 5.90
N CYS A 80 30.51 11.74 5.77
CA CYS A 80 30.43 10.43 5.12
C CYS A 80 29.53 10.53 3.89
N ILE A 81 29.76 9.67 2.90
CA ILE A 81 28.98 9.68 1.65
C ILE A 81 28.22 8.36 1.55
N ILE A 82 26.90 8.47 1.39
CA ILE A 82 25.99 7.34 1.24
C ILE A 82 25.39 7.41 -0.15
N GLU A 83 25.54 6.34 -0.94
CA GLU A 83 24.86 6.19 -2.22
C GLU A 83 23.70 5.20 -2.06
N ALA A 84 22.51 5.59 -2.51
CA ALA A 84 21.34 4.72 -2.56
C ALA A 84 20.82 4.63 -3.99
N ARG A 85 20.75 3.41 -4.53
CA ARG A 85 20.10 3.12 -5.81
C ARG A 85 18.86 2.30 -5.54
N LEU A 86 17.72 2.76 -6.04
CA LEU A 86 16.43 2.10 -5.83
C LEU A 86 15.77 1.83 -7.18
N CYS A 87 15.33 0.59 -7.36
CA CYS A 87 14.47 0.15 -8.45
C CYS A 87 13.18 -0.38 -7.84
N VAL A 88 12.08 0.32 -8.08
CA VAL A 88 10.74 -0.14 -7.69
C VAL A 88 10.12 -0.77 -8.91
N SER A 89 9.79 -2.06 -8.83
CA SER A 89 9.05 -2.71 -9.91
C SER A 89 7.59 -2.34 -9.76
N ASP A 90 7.07 -1.54 -10.70
CA ASP A 90 5.65 -1.54 -10.97
C ASP A 90 5.31 -2.86 -11.67
N LEU A 91 4.20 -3.48 -11.24
CA LEU A 91 3.53 -4.65 -11.82
C LEU A 91 3.72 -5.98 -11.09
N SER A 92 2.60 -6.46 -10.55
CA SER A 92 2.24 -7.86 -10.58
C SER A 92 2.31 -8.37 -12.04
N THR A 93 3.10 -9.43 -12.28
CA THR A 93 3.35 -10.14 -13.57
C THR A 93 4.17 -9.32 -14.58
N VAL A 94 5.36 -9.71 -15.06
CA VAL A 94 5.72 -10.93 -15.83
C VAL A 94 7.26 -11.10 -15.83
N GLU A 95 7.69 -12.36 -15.70
CA GLU A 95 8.95 -13.02 -16.12
C GLU A 95 10.32 -12.36 -15.84
N ALA A 96 11.06 -13.03 -14.96
CA ALA A 96 12.52 -12.99 -14.93
C ALA A 96 13.06 -13.49 -16.26
N ASN A 97 13.58 -12.59 -17.10
CA ASN A 97 14.76 -12.76 -17.94
C ASN A 97 15.08 -11.41 -18.59
N ASN A 98 16.38 -11.08 -18.64
CA ASN A 98 17.01 -9.90 -19.25
C ASN A 98 17.26 -8.69 -18.33
N LEU A 99 18.19 -8.86 -17.37
CA LEU A 99 18.96 -7.76 -16.80
C LEU A 99 20.46 -8.08 -16.90
N ASN A 100 20.97 -8.23 -18.12
CA ASN A 100 22.40 -8.26 -18.43
C ASN A 100 22.69 -7.33 -19.61
N ALA A 101 22.41 -6.03 -19.49
CA ALA A 101 22.97 -5.02 -20.37
C ALA A 101 22.60 -3.61 -19.90
N VAL A 102 23.33 -3.08 -18.92
CA VAL A 102 23.51 -1.61 -18.83
C VAL A 102 24.96 -1.35 -18.45
N THR A 103 25.80 -1.15 -19.47
CA THR A 103 27.12 -0.49 -19.32
C THR A 103 26.94 1.03 -19.22
N PRO A 104 27.82 1.76 -18.51
CA PRO A 104 27.69 3.20 -18.35
C PRO A 104 28.09 3.92 -19.64
N ILE A 105 27.25 4.85 -20.12
CA ILE A 105 27.62 5.77 -21.20
C ILE A 105 28.55 6.84 -20.60
N SER A 106 29.83 6.77 -20.96
CA SER A 106 30.78 7.86 -20.78
C SER A 106 30.47 9.00 -21.75
N TYR A 107 30.30 10.20 -21.21
CA TYR A 107 30.21 11.46 -21.93
C TYR A 107 31.55 11.78 -22.61
N ALA A 108 31.55 11.94 -23.95
CA ALA A 108 32.66 12.50 -24.70
C ALA A 108 32.19 13.69 -25.53
N MET A 109 32.94 14.79 -25.40
CA MET A 109 32.69 16.12 -25.94
C MET A 109 32.79 16.17 -27.47
N SER A 110 32.00 17.09 -28.03
CA SER A 110 31.90 17.45 -29.45
C SER A 110 33.18 18.10 -30.00
N GLY A 111 33.49 17.80 -31.26
CA GLY A 111 34.52 18.46 -32.06
C GLY A 111 34.47 18.02 -33.53
N ASP A 112 33.84 18.84 -34.37
CA ASP A 112 33.83 18.75 -35.84
C ASP A 112 35.22 18.99 -36.47
N GLN A 113 35.62 18.21 -37.49
CA GLN A 113 35.89 18.73 -38.86
C GLN A 113 36.35 17.68 -39.89
N ALA A 114 35.78 17.83 -41.10
CA ALA A 114 36.40 17.77 -42.44
C ALA A 114 36.40 16.48 -43.29
N ARG A 115 35.68 16.57 -44.44
CA ARG A 115 36.04 16.25 -45.86
C ARG A 115 36.80 14.92 -46.11
N ARG A 116 36.41 14.04 -47.07
CA ARG A 116 36.37 14.24 -48.53
C ARG A 116 35.99 12.92 -49.25
N ASN A 117 35.50 13.05 -50.48
CA ASN A 117 35.05 12.06 -51.48
C ASN A 117 35.94 10.83 -51.75
N SER A 118 35.32 9.76 -52.29
CA SER A 118 35.73 9.14 -53.57
C SER A 118 34.69 8.13 -54.10
N GLU A 119 34.38 8.25 -55.40
CA GLU A 119 33.62 7.34 -56.26
C GLU A 119 34.41 6.06 -56.64
N SER A 120 33.68 4.99 -56.98
CA SER A 120 33.91 4.13 -58.17
C SER A 120 32.78 3.08 -58.25
N THR A 121 31.84 3.12 -59.20
CA THR A 121 31.88 2.58 -60.58
C THR A 121 31.61 1.07 -60.70
N GLN A 122 30.42 0.77 -61.22
CA GLN A 122 29.98 -0.30 -62.14
C GLN A 122 30.33 -1.78 -61.89
N LYS A 123 29.31 -2.64 -62.00
CA LYS A 123 29.20 -3.59 -63.13
C LYS A 123 27.80 -4.20 -63.27
N GLU A 124 27.39 -4.26 -64.53
CA GLU A 124 26.21 -4.92 -65.11
C GLU A 124 26.31 -6.45 -65.02
N ASP A 125 25.18 -7.15 -65.09
CA ASP A 125 24.96 -8.14 -66.15
C ASP A 125 23.50 -8.64 -66.18
N ASP A 126 23.05 -8.84 -67.41
CA ASP A 126 21.72 -9.14 -67.92
C ASP A 126 21.18 -10.54 -67.54
N LYS A 127 19.86 -10.75 -67.70
CA LYS A 127 19.29 -11.63 -68.76
C LYS A 127 17.78 -11.86 -68.62
N GLU A 128 17.05 -11.47 -69.67
CA GLU A 128 15.65 -11.79 -70.01
C GLU A 128 15.44 -13.31 -70.20
N THR A 129 14.27 -13.93 -70.09
CA THR A 129 13.21 -13.98 -71.13
C THR A 129 11.98 -14.75 -70.60
N GLU A 130 10.78 -14.21 -70.86
CA GLU A 130 9.59 -14.81 -71.52
C GLU A 130 9.02 -16.18 -71.03
N THR A 131 7.70 -16.50 -71.00
CA THR A 131 6.47 -15.93 -71.62
C THR A 131 5.20 -16.57 -71.00
N GLU A 132 4.08 -15.82 -71.05
CA GLU A 132 2.66 -16.23 -71.24
C GLU A 132 1.93 -17.05 -70.13
N THR A 133 0.66 -16.83 -69.75
CA THR A 133 -0.58 -16.47 -70.51
C THR A 133 -1.65 -15.81 -69.61
N SER A 134 -2.47 -14.90 -70.18
CA SER A 134 -3.94 -14.69 -70.01
C SER A 134 -4.57 -14.53 -68.60
N ASP A 135 -5.49 -13.62 -68.27
CA ASP A 135 -6.47 -12.83 -69.03
C ASP A 135 -7.03 -11.67 -68.17
N GLU A 136 -7.43 -10.58 -68.85
CA GLU A 136 -8.57 -9.65 -68.60
C GLU A 136 -8.73 -9.00 -67.18
N SER A 137 -8.97 -7.70 -66.97
CA SER A 137 -9.41 -6.58 -67.81
C SER A 137 -9.24 -5.24 -67.06
N GLU A 138 -8.82 -4.23 -67.82
CA GLU A 138 -8.96 -2.76 -67.79
C GLU A 138 -9.45 -1.99 -66.54
N THR A 139 -8.59 -1.12 -65.95
CA THR A 139 -8.45 0.38 -66.12
C THR A 139 -9.64 1.22 -65.62
N HIS A 140 -9.51 2.22 -64.74
CA HIS A 140 -8.67 3.42 -64.83
C HIS A 140 -8.39 4.13 -63.48
N SER A 141 -7.09 4.38 -63.25
CA SER A 141 -6.45 5.66 -62.90
C SER A 141 -6.87 6.48 -61.66
N TRP A 142 -5.97 6.54 -60.66
CA TRP A 142 -5.42 7.83 -60.19
C TRP A 142 -4.00 7.66 -59.59
N SER A 143 -3.05 8.45 -60.09
CA SER A 143 -1.70 8.74 -59.55
C SER A 143 -1.74 10.15 -58.90
N PRO A 144 -0.83 10.60 -58.00
CA PRO A 144 0.54 10.15 -57.86
C PRO A 144 1.07 9.96 -56.42
N CYS A 145 2.22 9.30 -56.40
CA CYS A 145 3.14 9.01 -55.31
C CYS A 145 3.55 10.22 -54.46
N GLY A 146 3.88 10.00 -53.17
CA GLY A 146 4.70 10.94 -52.41
C GLY A 146 4.73 10.74 -50.88
N SER A 147 5.90 10.34 -50.40
CA SER A 147 6.42 10.45 -49.02
C SER A 147 6.06 9.36 -48.00
N SER A 148 7.02 8.43 -47.90
CA SER A 148 7.62 7.97 -46.64
C SER A 148 7.21 8.75 -45.39
N GLN A 149 6.49 8.08 -44.49
CA GLN A 149 6.63 8.32 -43.07
C GLN A 149 6.98 7.00 -42.39
N THR A 150 8.28 6.90 -42.10
CA THR A 150 8.79 6.17 -40.95
C THR A 150 7.96 6.54 -39.73
N GLU A 151 7.01 5.69 -39.33
CA GLU A 151 6.57 5.67 -37.94
C GLU A 151 7.69 5.03 -37.13
N GLY A 152 8.71 5.85 -36.90
CA GLY A 152 9.69 5.61 -35.87
C GLY A 152 8.93 5.44 -34.56
N GLU A 153 9.18 4.30 -33.95
CA GLU A 153 8.94 4.00 -32.56
C GLU A 153 9.41 5.19 -31.70
N VAL A 154 8.50 6.11 -31.41
CA VAL A 154 8.78 7.28 -30.58
C VAL A 154 9.04 6.75 -29.18
N GLN A 155 10.32 6.74 -28.83
CA GLN A 155 10.84 6.55 -27.49
C GLN A 155 9.96 7.30 -26.49
N SER A 156 9.52 6.54 -25.48
CA SER A 156 8.79 6.93 -24.27
C SER A 156 9.05 8.38 -23.83
N LEU A 157 8.28 9.33 -24.35
CA LEU A 157 8.14 10.63 -23.73
C LEU A 157 7.43 10.42 -22.40
N ASP A 158 8.08 10.86 -21.33
CA ASP A 158 7.58 10.84 -19.95
C ASP A 158 6.44 11.85 -19.84
N LEU A 159 5.24 11.44 -20.30
CA LEU A 159 4.05 12.30 -20.34
C LEU A 159 3.59 12.55 -18.91
N THR A 160 3.46 13.81 -18.52
CA THR A 160 2.97 14.21 -17.20
C THR A 160 1.45 14.42 -17.21
N LEU A 161 0.82 14.42 -16.04
CA LEU A 161 -0.62 14.68 -15.91
C LEU A 161 -1.03 16.02 -16.55
N LYS A 162 -0.15 17.02 -16.48
CA LYS A 162 -0.35 18.36 -17.06
C LYS A 162 -0.37 18.34 -18.59
N ASP A 163 0.35 17.41 -19.21
CA ASP A 163 0.35 17.23 -20.66
C ASP A 163 -0.96 16.57 -21.14
N LEU A 164 -1.61 15.82 -20.26
CA LEU A 164 -2.84 15.08 -20.57
C LEU A 164 -4.12 15.88 -20.26
N LEU A 165 -4.04 16.81 -19.32
CA LEU A 165 -5.14 17.63 -18.83
C LEU A 165 -4.71 19.06 -18.57
N ASP A 166 -5.49 20.01 -19.11
CA ASP A 166 -5.40 21.40 -18.73
C ASP A 166 -6.08 21.63 -17.38
N LEU A 167 -5.34 21.36 -16.31
CA LEU A 167 -5.79 21.49 -14.92
C LEU A 167 -6.12 22.95 -14.53
N GLY A 168 -5.71 23.94 -15.33
CA GLY A 168 -6.08 25.34 -15.13
C GLY A 168 -7.54 25.65 -15.50
N SER A 169 -8.20 24.73 -16.23
CA SER A 169 -9.61 24.84 -16.62
C SER A 169 -10.59 24.20 -15.61
N LEU A 170 -10.07 23.54 -14.58
CA LEU A 170 -10.86 22.92 -13.52
C LEU A 170 -11.43 23.97 -12.56
N GLY A 171 -12.65 23.74 -12.07
CA GLY A 171 -13.28 24.63 -11.10
C GLY A 171 -12.53 24.66 -9.75
N LYS A 172 -13.01 25.53 -8.85
CA LYS A 172 -12.40 25.72 -7.52
C LYS A 172 -12.47 24.48 -6.64
N GLU A 173 -13.51 23.64 -6.83
CA GLU A 173 -13.69 22.40 -6.06
C GLU A 173 -12.69 21.35 -6.51
N GLU A 174 -12.39 21.33 -7.81
CA GLU A 174 -11.49 20.35 -8.40
C GLU A 174 -10.01 20.66 -8.16
N ALA A 175 -9.68 21.94 -7.97
CA ALA A 175 -8.34 22.37 -7.53
C ALA A 175 -7.89 21.69 -6.22
N ALA A 176 -8.83 21.33 -5.33
CA ALA A 176 -8.52 20.72 -4.03
C ALA A 176 -7.95 19.30 -4.14
N PHE A 177 -8.21 18.60 -5.25
CA PHE A 177 -7.73 17.24 -5.45
C PHE A 177 -6.66 17.10 -6.53
N VAL A 178 -6.27 18.20 -7.20
CA VAL A 178 -5.16 18.20 -8.16
C VAL A 178 -3.87 17.64 -7.56
N PRO A 179 -3.44 18.02 -6.33
CA PRO A 179 -2.23 17.44 -5.73
C PRO A 179 -2.36 15.93 -5.48
N LEU A 180 -3.56 15.45 -5.14
CA LEU A 180 -3.84 14.03 -4.92
C LEU A 180 -3.78 13.24 -6.23
N LEU A 181 -4.26 13.83 -7.33
CA LEU A 181 -4.18 13.27 -8.66
C LEU A 181 -2.74 13.22 -9.17
N GLU A 182 -1.97 14.29 -9.00
CA GLU A 182 -0.55 14.32 -9.33
C GLU A 182 0.21 13.22 -8.56
N GLU A 183 -0.01 13.11 -7.25
CA GLU A 183 0.55 12.05 -6.42
C GLU A 183 0.13 10.66 -6.93
N ALA A 184 -1.16 10.42 -7.15
CA ALA A 184 -1.64 9.13 -7.65
C ALA A 184 -1.04 8.76 -9.02
N CYS A 185 -0.84 9.72 -9.91
CA CYS A 185 -0.24 9.49 -11.22
C CYS A 185 1.25 9.19 -11.17
N ILE A 186 1.97 9.77 -10.19
CA ILE A 186 3.37 9.43 -9.92
C ILE A 186 3.47 7.98 -9.46
N TRP A 187 2.56 7.54 -8.57
CA TRP A 187 2.56 6.18 -8.02
C TRP A 187 1.94 5.13 -8.96
N HIS A 188 1.12 5.57 -9.91
CA HIS A 188 0.41 4.72 -10.84
C HIS A 188 0.47 5.29 -12.27
N PRO A 189 1.62 5.18 -12.96
CA PRO A 189 1.78 5.69 -14.34
C PRO A 189 0.82 5.05 -15.34
N SER A 190 0.26 3.88 -15.01
CA SER A 190 -0.79 3.21 -15.79
C SER A 190 -2.04 4.07 -15.97
N LEU A 191 -2.34 5.01 -15.05
CA LEU A 191 -3.46 5.96 -15.16
C LEU A 191 -3.28 6.90 -16.36
N ILE A 192 -2.07 7.46 -16.52
CA ILE A 192 -1.75 8.34 -17.66
C ILE A 192 -1.73 7.51 -18.95
N ARG A 193 -1.10 6.33 -18.91
CA ARG A 193 -0.94 5.46 -20.09
C ARG A 193 -2.28 4.97 -20.63
N SER A 194 -3.22 4.56 -19.76
CA SER A 194 -4.53 4.04 -20.19
C SER A 194 -5.38 5.10 -20.89
N GLN A 195 -5.16 6.37 -20.59
CA GLN A 195 -5.92 7.49 -21.14
C GLN A 195 -5.29 8.13 -22.38
N ARG A 196 -4.09 7.71 -22.82
CA ARG A 196 -3.34 8.39 -23.90
C ARG A 196 -4.16 8.59 -25.18
N LYS A 197 -4.89 7.55 -25.59
CA LYS A 197 -5.72 7.52 -26.81
C LYS A 197 -7.15 8.05 -26.59
N SER A 198 -7.53 8.37 -25.36
CA SER A 198 -8.87 8.84 -25.03
C SER A 198 -9.11 10.28 -25.51
N SER A 199 -10.38 10.61 -25.75
CA SER A 199 -10.78 11.98 -26.06
C SER A 199 -10.52 12.92 -24.88
N ARG A 200 -10.34 14.23 -25.15
CA ARG A 200 -10.13 15.25 -24.10
C ARG A 200 -11.24 15.22 -23.04
N TRP A 201 -12.49 15.08 -23.48
CA TRP A 201 -13.65 15.02 -22.61
C TRP A 201 -13.61 13.78 -21.70
N PHE A 202 -13.29 12.61 -22.24
CA PHE A 202 -13.21 11.38 -21.46
C PHE A 202 -12.06 11.39 -20.47
N LYS A 203 -10.89 11.91 -20.87
CA LYS A 203 -9.75 12.17 -19.97
C LYS A 203 -10.19 13.01 -18.77
N LEU A 204 -10.83 14.14 -19.05
CA LEU A 204 -11.30 15.07 -18.01
C LEU A 204 -12.25 14.37 -17.05
N TRP A 205 -13.26 13.69 -17.57
CA TRP A 205 -14.23 12.96 -16.75
C TRP A 205 -13.54 11.89 -15.88
N ALA A 206 -12.69 11.04 -16.46
CA ALA A 206 -12.03 9.96 -15.74
C ALA A 206 -11.17 10.46 -14.57
N PHE A 207 -10.32 11.48 -14.81
CA PHE A 207 -9.47 12.04 -13.76
C PHE A 207 -10.24 12.86 -12.74
N THR A 208 -11.30 13.57 -13.14
CA THR A 208 -12.18 14.26 -12.18
C THR A 208 -12.89 13.27 -11.28
N SER A 209 -13.44 12.17 -11.81
CA SER A 209 -14.06 11.11 -11.02
C SER A 209 -13.07 10.44 -10.08
N LEU A 210 -11.84 10.15 -10.54
CA LEU A 210 -10.78 9.63 -9.68
C LEU A 210 -10.43 10.61 -8.56
N GLY A 211 -10.32 11.89 -8.90
CA GLY A 211 -10.01 12.96 -7.96
C GLY A 211 -11.07 13.08 -6.87
N GLN A 212 -12.35 12.96 -7.22
CA GLN A 212 -13.46 12.96 -6.26
C GLN A 212 -13.37 11.80 -5.26
N VAL A 213 -13.11 10.57 -5.74
CA VAL A 213 -12.94 9.40 -4.87
C VAL A 213 -11.74 9.59 -3.94
N LEU A 214 -10.59 10.03 -4.47
CA LEU A 214 -9.40 10.28 -3.67
C LEU A 214 -9.60 11.38 -2.63
N HIS A 215 -10.27 12.48 -3.01
CA HIS A 215 -10.57 13.57 -2.11
C HIS A 215 -11.48 13.12 -0.98
N LEU A 216 -12.53 12.36 -1.30
CA LEU A 216 -13.46 11.82 -0.31
C LEU A 216 -12.73 10.90 0.66
N LEU A 217 -11.91 9.97 0.18
CA LEU A 217 -11.12 9.09 1.05
C LEU A 217 -10.11 9.85 1.93
N LYS A 218 -9.51 10.93 1.40
CA LYS A 218 -8.53 11.75 2.14
C LYS A 218 -9.19 12.62 3.22
N THR A 219 -10.38 13.14 2.97
CA THR A 219 -11.07 14.11 3.84
C THR A 219 -12.07 13.47 4.79
N SER A 220 -12.62 12.31 4.43
CA SER A 220 -13.56 11.56 5.26
C SER A 220 -12.87 11.06 6.51
N LYS A 221 -13.39 11.44 7.67
CA LYS A 221 -13.02 10.81 8.94
C LYS A 221 -13.94 9.61 9.17
N ALA A 222 -13.46 8.64 9.92
CA ALA A 222 -14.23 7.43 10.23
C ALA A 222 -15.62 7.71 10.82
N LYS A 223 -15.75 8.78 11.63
CA LYS A 223 -17.02 9.22 12.24
C LYS A 223 -17.98 9.91 11.26
N ASP A 224 -17.47 10.42 10.15
CA ASP A 224 -18.23 11.19 9.17
C ASP A 224 -18.75 10.27 8.04
N MET A 225 -18.32 9.00 8.02
CA MET A 225 -18.81 7.95 7.11
C MET A 225 -20.17 7.40 7.56
N ASN A 226 -21.21 8.21 7.37
CA ASN A 226 -22.60 7.80 7.54
C ASN A 226 -23.14 7.08 6.28
N GLU A 227 -24.40 6.64 6.33
CA GLU A 227 -25.05 5.91 5.23
C GLU A 227 -25.00 6.69 3.90
N ASP A 228 -25.30 7.99 3.94
CA ASP A 228 -25.31 8.83 2.74
C ASP A 228 -23.89 9.01 2.16
N ALA A 229 -22.88 9.17 3.01
CA ALA A 229 -21.49 9.27 2.59
C ALA A 229 -20.98 7.96 1.98
N CYS A 230 -21.35 6.81 2.56
CA CYS A 230 -21.07 5.49 1.99
C CYS A 230 -21.74 5.32 0.63
N ASN A 231 -23.02 5.68 0.49
CA ASN A 231 -23.75 5.58 -0.77
C ASN A 231 -23.14 6.49 -1.85
N ARG A 232 -22.72 7.70 -1.50
CA ARG A 232 -21.98 8.60 -2.41
C ARG A 232 -20.65 8.01 -2.84
N LEU A 233 -19.84 7.48 -1.91
CA LEU A 233 -18.56 6.85 -2.22
C LEU A 233 -18.75 5.64 -3.13
N HIS A 234 -19.74 4.80 -2.84
CA HIS A 234 -20.03 3.60 -3.61
C HIS A 234 -20.44 3.95 -5.05
N GLY A 235 -21.34 4.93 -5.24
CA GLY A 235 -21.74 5.38 -6.57
C GLY A 235 -20.58 5.95 -7.39
N LEU A 236 -19.76 6.82 -6.79
CA LEU A 236 -18.57 7.37 -7.46
C LEU A 236 -17.56 6.29 -7.83
N TRP A 237 -17.37 5.29 -6.94
CA TRP A 237 -16.47 4.17 -7.19
C TRP A 237 -16.96 3.25 -8.31
N GLU A 238 -18.25 2.89 -8.33
CA GLU A 238 -18.82 2.07 -9.40
C GLU A 238 -18.71 2.76 -10.76
N GLU A 239 -19.06 4.04 -10.83
CA GLU A 239 -18.90 4.84 -12.05
C GLU A 239 -17.45 4.85 -12.52
N LEU A 240 -16.52 5.11 -11.60
CA LEU A 240 -15.10 5.16 -11.88
C LEU A 240 -14.59 3.81 -12.40
N VAL A 241 -14.87 2.70 -11.72
CA VAL A 241 -14.39 1.37 -12.12
C VAL A 241 -14.96 0.96 -13.47
N LYS A 242 -16.25 1.22 -13.71
CA LYS A 242 -16.95 0.78 -14.91
C LYS A 242 -16.58 1.58 -16.15
N HIS A 243 -16.37 2.89 -16.00
CA HIS A 243 -16.28 3.78 -17.15
C HIS A 243 -14.92 4.42 -17.33
N SER A 244 -14.02 4.46 -16.35
CA SER A 244 -12.72 5.14 -16.53
C SER A 244 -11.73 4.35 -17.37
N GLY A 245 -11.76 3.00 -17.32
CA GLY A 245 -10.69 2.18 -17.92
C GLY A 245 -9.36 2.26 -17.15
N PHE A 246 -9.37 2.74 -15.91
CA PHE A 246 -8.22 2.67 -15.01
C PHE A 246 -8.08 1.30 -14.36
N GLN A 247 -6.84 0.90 -14.10
CA GLN A 247 -6.56 -0.25 -13.23
C GLN A 247 -6.51 0.22 -11.77
N LEU A 248 -7.58 -0.04 -11.03
CA LEU A 248 -7.81 0.53 -9.69
C LEU A 248 -7.72 -0.48 -8.55
N SER A 249 -7.12 -1.64 -8.78
CA SER A 249 -6.92 -2.68 -7.76
C SER A 249 -6.14 -2.20 -6.53
N TRP A 250 -5.33 -1.15 -6.69
CA TRP A 250 -4.64 -0.51 -5.58
C TRP A 250 -5.57 0.36 -4.72
N LEU A 251 -6.63 0.93 -5.29
CA LEU A 251 -7.55 1.85 -4.61
C LEU A 251 -8.71 1.10 -3.93
N GLU A 252 -9.07 -0.06 -4.49
CA GLU A 252 -10.16 -0.92 -4.02
C GLU A 252 -10.14 -1.22 -2.51
N PRO A 253 -9.01 -1.63 -1.88
CA PRO A 253 -9.01 -1.93 -0.45
C PRO A 253 -9.32 -0.71 0.43
N TYR A 254 -9.02 0.50 -0.03
CA TYR A 254 -9.31 1.74 0.70
C TYR A 254 -10.78 2.08 0.63
N VAL A 255 -11.39 1.89 -0.54
CA VAL A 255 -12.83 2.11 -0.73
C VAL A 255 -13.63 1.11 0.09
N GLU A 256 -13.28 -0.18 0.02
CA GLU A 256 -13.93 -1.22 0.84
C GLU A 256 -13.78 -0.94 2.34
N SER A 257 -12.58 -0.54 2.78
CA SER A 257 -12.34 -0.18 4.18
C SER A 257 -13.19 1.02 4.62
N ALA A 258 -13.35 2.03 3.77
CA ALA A 258 -14.19 3.20 4.06
C ALA A 258 -15.68 2.83 4.11
N LEU A 259 -16.16 1.99 3.18
CA LEU A 259 -17.55 1.51 3.16
C LEU A 259 -17.87 0.62 4.37
N GLY A 260 -16.90 -0.18 4.82
CA GLY A 260 -17.02 -1.03 6.01
C GLY A 260 -16.96 -0.28 7.35
N MET A 261 -16.56 1.00 7.35
CA MET A 261 -16.36 1.78 8.57
C MET A 261 -17.64 1.94 9.40
N LYS A 262 -18.79 2.08 8.72
CA LYS A 262 -20.11 2.18 9.37
C LYS A 262 -20.38 0.97 10.27
N ALA A 263 -20.24 -0.24 9.73
CA ALA A 263 -20.48 -1.47 10.48
C ALA A 263 -19.50 -1.62 11.66
N HIS A 264 -18.26 -1.15 11.49
CA HIS A 264 -17.27 -1.13 12.57
C HIS A 264 -17.66 -0.16 13.70
N LEU A 265 -18.21 1.01 13.36
CA LEU A 265 -18.66 2.01 14.32
C LEU A 265 -19.84 1.49 15.15
N GLU A 266 -20.85 0.93 14.47
CA GLU A 266 -22.03 0.32 15.11
C GLU A 266 -21.62 -0.80 16.07
N LYS A 267 -20.74 -1.70 15.63
CA LYS A 267 -20.20 -2.78 16.47
C LYS A 267 -19.43 -2.25 17.68
N THR A 268 -18.71 -1.15 17.53
CA THR A 268 -17.98 -0.52 18.64
C THR A 268 -18.93 0.04 19.70
N GLU A 269 -20.04 0.64 19.27
CA GLU A 269 -21.09 1.12 20.16
C GLU A 269 -21.75 -0.04 20.94
N GLU A 270 -22.10 -1.13 20.25
CA GLU A 270 -22.63 -2.35 20.88
C GLU A 270 -21.66 -2.93 21.92
N VAL A 271 -20.37 -2.99 21.59
CA VAL A 271 -19.32 -3.48 22.50
C VAL A 271 -19.23 -2.59 23.74
N ASN A 272 -19.33 -1.27 23.61
CA ASN A 272 -19.30 -0.36 24.75
C ASN A 272 -20.53 -0.55 25.66
N LYS A 273 -21.73 -0.66 25.08
CA LYS A 273 -22.96 -0.98 25.83
C LYS A 273 -22.86 -2.32 26.57
N LEU A 274 -22.25 -3.32 25.94
CA LEU A 274 -22.04 -4.62 26.56
C LEU A 274 -21.02 -4.55 27.70
N LYS A 275 -19.93 -3.79 27.54
CA LYS A 275 -18.95 -3.55 28.60
C LYS A 275 -19.61 -2.94 29.84
N ASP A 276 -20.45 -1.92 29.67
CA ASP A 276 -21.17 -1.28 30.78
C ASP A 276 -22.12 -2.27 31.48
N SER A 277 -22.79 -3.12 30.69
CA SER A 277 -23.67 -4.17 31.21
C SER A 277 -22.90 -5.23 32.01
N VAL A 278 -21.70 -5.63 31.54
CA VAL A 278 -20.82 -6.57 32.24
C VAL A 278 -20.37 -5.99 33.59
N VAL A 279 -19.95 -4.72 33.63
CA VAL A 279 -19.57 -4.04 34.88
C VAL A 279 -20.74 -4.00 35.86
N ALA A 280 -21.94 -3.67 35.39
CA ALA A 280 -23.14 -3.65 36.23
C ALA A 280 -23.49 -5.03 36.81
N LEU A 281 -23.34 -6.09 36.00
CA LEU A 281 -23.54 -7.47 36.45
C LEU A 281 -22.48 -7.91 37.46
N GLU A 282 -21.22 -7.51 37.27
CA GLU A 282 -20.15 -7.81 38.21
C GLU A 282 -20.41 -7.20 39.59
N ILE A 283 -20.90 -5.95 39.64
CA ILE A 283 -21.30 -5.29 40.90
C ILE A 283 -22.45 -6.05 41.57
N LYS A 284 -23.48 -6.45 40.83
CA LYS A 284 -24.59 -7.26 41.36
C LYS A 284 -24.13 -8.61 41.90
N MET A 285 -23.23 -9.27 41.19
CA MET A 285 -22.65 -10.56 41.61
C MET A 285 -21.89 -10.41 42.94
N LYS A 286 -21.08 -9.35 43.09
CA LYS A 286 -20.38 -9.05 44.35
C LYS A 286 -21.36 -8.80 45.50
N LYS A 287 -22.46 -8.07 45.25
CA LYS A 287 -23.51 -7.84 46.27
C LYS A 287 -24.18 -9.13 46.72
N LEU A 288 -24.64 -9.96 45.77
CA LEU A 288 -25.31 -11.23 46.07
C LEU A 288 -24.39 -12.20 46.81
N ARG A 289 -23.08 -12.20 46.49
CA ARG A 289 -22.10 -13.00 47.24
C ARG A 289 -22.05 -12.57 48.72
N GLY A 290 -22.02 -11.27 49.00
CA GLY A 290 -22.06 -10.78 50.38
C GLY A 290 -23.36 -11.14 51.12
N GLU A 291 -24.51 -11.08 50.42
CA GLU A 291 -25.80 -11.53 50.99
C GLU A 291 -25.82 -13.04 51.26
N LEU A 292 -25.23 -13.85 50.38
CA LEU A 292 -25.09 -15.29 50.58
C LEU A 292 -24.20 -15.63 51.78
N GLU A 293 -23.03 -15.00 51.89
CA GLU A 293 -22.12 -15.18 53.03
C GLU A 293 -22.81 -14.83 54.36
N ALA A 294 -23.64 -13.78 54.38
CA ALA A 294 -24.43 -13.41 55.55
C ALA A 294 -25.49 -14.48 55.91
N ALA A 295 -26.22 -15.00 54.93
CA ALA A 295 -27.24 -16.04 55.14
C ALA A 295 -26.61 -17.38 55.59
N GLU A 296 -25.45 -17.75 55.03
CA GLU A 296 -24.70 -18.94 55.44
C GLU A 296 -24.24 -18.84 56.90
N ALA A 297 -23.77 -17.67 57.33
CA ALA A 297 -23.38 -17.44 58.72
C ALA A 297 -24.58 -17.56 59.68
N GLU A 298 -25.74 -17.01 59.31
CA GLU A 298 -26.99 -17.11 60.10
C GLU A 298 -27.49 -18.56 60.21
N PHE A 299 -27.44 -19.31 59.10
CA PHE A 299 -27.77 -20.74 59.08
C PHE A 299 -26.86 -21.53 60.04
N GLU A 300 -25.55 -21.29 60.00
CA GLU A 300 -24.59 -21.98 60.87
C GLU A 300 -24.80 -21.69 62.36
N VAL A 301 -25.16 -20.45 62.71
CA VAL A 301 -25.54 -20.09 64.09
C VAL A 301 -26.79 -20.84 64.51
N THR A 302 -27.84 -20.84 63.68
CA THR A 302 -29.11 -21.52 63.96
C THR A 302 -28.92 -23.03 64.11
N ARG A 303 -28.08 -23.64 63.25
CA ARG A 303 -27.73 -25.05 63.32
C ARG A 303 -27.08 -25.41 64.66
N ARG A 304 -26.11 -24.60 65.13
CA ARG A 304 -25.46 -24.82 66.43
C ARG A 304 -26.44 -24.67 67.59
N ALA A 305 -27.30 -23.65 67.56
CA ALA A 305 -28.33 -23.44 68.58
C ALA A 305 -29.31 -24.62 68.66
N LEU A 306 -29.71 -25.19 67.51
CA LEU A 306 -30.56 -26.39 67.47
C LEU A 306 -29.88 -27.62 68.09
N VAL A 307 -28.60 -27.84 67.80
CA VAL A 307 -27.83 -28.96 68.39
C VAL A 307 -27.78 -28.82 69.91
N GLU A 308 -27.56 -27.61 70.42
CA GLU A 308 -27.54 -27.36 71.86
C GLU A 308 -28.93 -27.52 72.49
N ALA A 309 -30.00 -27.01 71.85
CA ALA A 309 -31.37 -27.16 72.34
C ALA A 309 -31.82 -28.64 72.43
N LYS A 310 -31.32 -29.49 71.54
CA LYS A 310 -31.57 -30.95 71.61
C LYS A 310 -30.81 -31.63 72.75
N LYS A 311 -29.75 -31.03 73.28
CA LYS A 311 -28.91 -31.60 74.32
C LYS A 311 -29.66 -31.54 75.67
N GLY A 312 -30.39 -32.60 75.97
CA GLY A 312 -31.26 -32.69 77.14
C GLY A 312 -32.75 -32.70 76.82
N PHE A 313 -33.14 -32.63 75.54
CA PHE A 313 -34.51 -32.85 75.13
C PHE A 313 -34.79 -34.36 75.10
N ILE A 314 -35.65 -34.83 76.01
CA ILE A 314 -36.25 -36.15 75.93
C ILE A 314 -37.52 -35.98 75.10
N GLU A 315 -37.54 -36.59 73.92
CA GLU A 315 -38.73 -36.62 73.06
C GLU A 315 -39.85 -37.39 73.79
N LEU A 316 -40.76 -36.65 74.43
CA LEU A 316 -41.92 -37.23 75.09
C LEU A 316 -43.00 -37.52 74.05
N ASP A 317 -43.38 -38.78 73.92
CA ASP A 317 -44.59 -39.17 73.22
C ASP A 317 -45.81 -38.69 74.01
N PHE A 318 -46.43 -37.62 73.54
CA PHE A 318 -47.62 -37.03 74.18
C PHE A 318 -48.86 -37.94 74.12
N ASN A 319 -48.80 -39.07 73.40
CA ASN A 319 -49.85 -40.09 73.39
C ASN A 319 -49.59 -41.24 74.38
N ALA A 320 -48.47 -41.23 75.11
CA ALA A 320 -48.21 -42.25 76.13
C ALA A 320 -49.16 -42.08 77.33
N VAL A 321 -49.89 -43.15 77.69
CA VAL A 321 -50.82 -43.13 78.82
C VAL A 321 -50.04 -42.96 80.12
N LEU A 322 -50.38 -41.92 80.91
CA LEU A 322 -49.83 -41.62 82.23
C LEU A 322 -50.32 -42.64 83.29
N GLY A 323 -50.03 -43.92 83.09
CA GLY A 323 -50.40 -44.98 84.01
C GLY A 323 -49.58 -44.92 85.30
N TYR A 324 -50.25 -45.03 86.46
CA TYR A 324 -49.58 -45.25 87.74
C TYR A 324 -49.72 -46.73 88.15
N ALA A 325 -48.63 -47.31 88.66
CA ALA A 325 -48.67 -48.64 89.27
C ALA A 325 -49.10 -48.50 90.74
N MET A 326 -50.29 -48.99 91.08
CA MET A 326 -50.62 -49.32 92.47
C MET A 326 -49.94 -50.65 92.78
N PHE A 327 -49.01 -50.63 93.74
CA PHE A 327 -48.59 -51.84 94.45
C PHE A 327 -49.71 -52.28 95.41
#